data_AF-M5CEH8-F1
#
_entry.id   AF-M5CEH8-F1
#
_cell.length_a   1.000
_cell.length_b   1.000
_cell.length_c   1.000
_cell.angle_alpha   90.00
_cell.angle_beta   90.00
_cell.angle_gamma   90.00
#
_symmetry.space_group_name_H-M   'P 1'
#
loop_
_entity.id
_entity.type
_entity.pdbx_description
1 polymer ?
#
loop_
_entity_poly.entity_id
_entity_poly.type
_entity_poly.pdbx_seq_one_letter_code
_entity_poly.pdbx_strand_id
1 'polypeptide(L)'
;MAPQTRAAFLRRLLMSCKSKPIWQSARLNVIGLPPCPQKLSEPAYAAQLYTKICTSCGNRAIQHMDPVLLVRLCGKCKKSQLVDLAAEYDIDESLVFNSKTILPGYNSDFYTDRGPWCFNEDLRLVKSALDAFDENGHEEAKQAWIEQRQEIVNAREESAEPLIEWFQDLEAEREAELDLRKQARKTEIKSRLQKLGYGKQEMDFENWGGWFSRVYNASPLTDKGKGYSPLQLKEMTKKAHHSLERIAARSTEIN
;
A
#
# COMPACT_ATOMS: atom_id res chain seq x y z
N MET A 1 39.70 -8.26 -24.84
CA MET A 1 38.54 -8.62 -24.01
C MET A 1 38.26 -7.46 -23.06
N ALA A 2 37.12 -6.79 -23.17
CA ALA A 2 36.79 -5.67 -22.28
C ALA A 2 36.57 -6.19 -20.83
N PRO A 3 37.06 -5.47 -19.79
CA PRO A 3 36.89 -5.89 -18.41
C PRO A 3 35.42 -5.87 -18.02
N GLN A 4 34.89 -7.02 -17.58
CA GLN A 4 33.55 -7.09 -17.03
C GLN A 4 33.49 -6.27 -15.74
N THR A 5 32.57 -5.31 -15.67
CA THR A 5 32.30 -4.59 -14.44
C THR A 5 31.78 -5.56 -13.38
N ARG A 6 32.10 -5.32 -12.10
CA ARG A 6 31.61 -6.15 -10.98
C ARG A 6 30.08 -6.31 -11.01
N ALA A 7 29.35 -5.27 -11.41
CA ALA A 7 27.90 -5.30 -11.57
C ALA A 7 27.45 -6.27 -12.67
N ALA A 8 28.10 -6.27 -13.84
CA ALA A 8 27.78 -7.20 -14.93
C ALA A 8 28.06 -8.66 -14.54
N PHE A 9 29.16 -8.90 -13.82
CA PHE A 9 29.49 -10.22 -13.28
C PHE A 9 28.43 -10.72 -12.28
N LEU A 10 28.07 -9.90 -11.29
CA LEU A 10 27.08 -10.26 -10.27
C LEU A 10 25.71 -10.51 -10.89
N ARG A 11 25.28 -9.67 -11.85
CA ARG A 11 24.02 -9.88 -12.57
C ARG A 11 24.01 -11.24 -13.29
N ARG A 12 25.09 -11.58 -14.00
CA ARG A 12 25.19 -12.87 -14.70
C ARG A 12 25.15 -14.05 -13.74
N LEU A 13 25.84 -13.94 -12.61
CA LEU A 13 25.89 -15.00 -11.59
C LEU A 13 24.50 -15.20 -10.97
N LEU A 14 23.95 -14.14 -10.37
CA LEU A 14 22.73 -14.19 -9.56
C LEU A 14 21.47 -14.46 -10.40
N MET A 15 21.46 -14.08 -11.68
CA MET A 15 20.32 -14.37 -12.57
C MET A 15 20.40 -15.77 -13.21
N SER A 16 21.44 -16.57 -12.92
CA SER A 16 21.52 -17.94 -13.41
C SER A 16 20.70 -18.90 -12.55
N CYS A 17 20.17 -19.96 -13.15
CA CYS A 17 19.42 -21.00 -12.42
C CYS A 17 20.24 -21.67 -11.31
N LYS A 18 21.58 -21.69 -11.43
CA LYS A 18 22.48 -22.23 -10.40
C LYS A 18 22.46 -21.45 -9.10
N SER A 19 22.01 -20.19 -9.13
CA SER A 19 21.88 -19.34 -7.95
C SER A 19 20.52 -19.47 -7.25
N LYS A 20 19.62 -20.35 -7.71
CA LYS A 20 18.34 -20.60 -7.05
C LYS A 20 18.47 -20.89 -5.53
N PRO A 21 19.41 -21.73 -5.06
CA PRO A 21 19.58 -21.98 -3.62
C PRO A 21 19.97 -20.72 -2.84
N ILE A 22 20.76 -19.82 -3.45
CA ILE A 22 21.17 -18.55 -2.82
C ILE A 22 19.94 -17.67 -2.59
N TRP A 23 19.07 -17.55 -3.59
CA TRP A 23 17.85 -16.75 -3.45
C TRP A 23 16.86 -17.36 -2.47
N GLN A 24 16.70 -18.69 -2.49
CA GLN A 24 15.85 -19.39 -1.52
C GLN A 24 16.35 -19.18 -0.09
N SER A 25 17.66 -19.31 0.14
CA SER A 25 18.26 -19.04 1.44
C SER A 25 18.08 -17.58 1.87
N ALA A 26 18.27 -16.63 0.94
CA ALA A 26 18.03 -15.21 1.22
C ALA A 26 16.57 -14.92 1.59
N ARG A 27 15.61 -15.54 0.90
CA ARG A 27 14.18 -15.42 1.19
C ARG A 27 13.84 -15.95 2.58
N LEU A 28 14.37 -17.12 2.95
CA LEU A 28 14.12 -17.75 4.26
C LEU A 28 14.66 -16.93 5.45
N ASN A 29 15.59 -16.00 5.23
CA ASN A 29 16.05 -15.07 6.27
C ASN A 29 15.05 -13.95 6.57
N VAL A 30 14.00 -13.80 5.76
CA VAL A 30 12.95 -12.79 5.96
C VAL A 30 11.80 -13.46 6.71
N ILE A 31 11.64 -13.09 7.98
CA ILE A 31 10.60 -13.65 8.86
C ILE A 31 9.22 -13.37 8.26
N GLY A 32 8.38 -14.41 8.22
CA GLY A 32 7.00 -14.32 7.75
C GLY A 32 6.84 -14.22 6.23
N LEU A 33 7.90 -14.07 5.44
CA LEU A 33 7.78 -13.92 3.99
C LEU A 33 7.39 -15.26 3.33
N PRO A 34 6.26 -15.33 2.60
CA PRO A 34 5.79 -16.58 2.03
C PRO A 34 6.67 -17.10 0.89
N PRO A 35 6.49 -18.38 0.48
CA PRO A 35 7.14 -18.97 -0.68
C PRO A 35 7.00 -18.13 -1.94
N CYS A 36 8.03 -18.19 -2.80
CA CYS A 36 7.95 -17.58 -4.13
C CYS A 36 6.80 -18.22 -4.94
N PRO A 37 5.85 -17.42 -5.47
CA PRO A 37 4.78 -17.95 -6.31
C PRO A 37 5.34 -18.71 -7.52
N GLN A 38 4.70 -19.80 -7.94
CA GLN A 38 5.21 -20.69 -9.00
C GLN A 38 5.43 -19.98 -10.34
N LYS A 39 4.62 -18.95 -10.66
CA LYS A 39 4.77 -18.16 -11.90
C LYS A 39 5.92 -17.16 -11.86
N LEU A 40 6.65 -17.04 -10.73
CA LEU A 40 7.80 -16.16 -10.58
C LEU A 40 9.07 -16.97 -10.31
N SER A 41 10.19 -16.41 -10.76
CA SER A 41 11.51 -16.83 -10.28
C SER A 41 11.84 -16.08 -8.99
N GLU A 42 12.63 -16.67 -8.10
CA GLU A 42 13.05 -16.02 -6.85
C GLU A 42 13.69 -14.62 -7.06
N PRO A 43 14.56 -14.37 -8.09
CA PRO A 43 15.03 -13.02 -8.38
C PRO A 43 13.92 -12.06 -8.79
N ALA A 44 12.94 -12.52 -9.57
CA ALA A 44 11.81 -11.70 -10.00
C ALA A 44 10.90 -11.36 -8.81
N TYR A 45 10.64 -12.33 -7.93
CA TYR A 45 9.89 -12.14 -6.70
C TYR A 45 10.57 -11.13 -5.78
N ALA A 46 11.87 -11.29 -5.52
CA ALA A 46 12.65 -10.33 -4.75
C ALA A 46 12.64 -8.93 -5.39
N ALA A 47 12.73 -8.84 -6.72
CA ALA A 47 12.65 -7.56 -7.42
C ALA A 47 11.29 -6.88 -7.21
N GLN A 48 10.18 -7.61 -7.28
CA GLN A 48 8.83 -7.07 -7.08
C GLN A 48 8.59 -6.60 -5.64
N LEU A 49 9.10 -7.34 -4.66
CA LEU A 49 9.01 -7.01 -3.24
C LEU A 49 9.80 -5.74 -2.90
N TYR A 50 11.10 -5.72 -3.23
CA TYR A 50 12.05 -4.76 -2.66
C TYR A 50 12.40 -3.60 -3.57
N THR A 51 12.25 -3.73 -4.89
CA THR A 51 12.52 -2.62 -5.80
C THR A 51 11.29 -1.76 -5.97
N LYS A 52 11.50 -0.48 -6.28
CA LYS A 52 10.42 0.46 -6.66
C LYS A 52 10.32 0.57 -8.17
N ILE A 53 10.42 -0.55 -8.88
CA ILE A 53 10.47 -0.61 -10.34
C ILE A 53 9.19 -1.25 -10.87
N CYS A 54 8.60 -0.63 -11.89
CA CYS A 54 7.46 -1.15 -12.62
C CYS A 54 7.89 -2.38 -13.42
N THR A 55 7.23 -3.50 -13.18
CA THR A 55 7.44 -4.76 -13.88
C THR A 55 7.17 -4.66 -15.38
N SER A 56 6.22 -3.81 -15.80
CA SER A 56 5.89 -3.64 -17.21
C SER A 56 6.82 -2.69 -17.96
N CYS A 57 7.15 -1.52 -17.40
CA CYS A 57 7.87 -0.47 -18.14
C CYS A 57 9.23 -0.05 -17.54
N GLY A 58 9.64 -0.63 -16.41
CA GLY A 58 10.92 -0.31 -15.75
C GLY A 58 10.97 1.04 -15.02
N ASN A 59 9.94 1.89 -15.14
CA ASN A 59 9.88 3.17 -14.43
C ASN A 59 9.58 3.02 -12.94
N ARG A 60 9.75 4.09 -12.16
CA ARG A 60 9.48 4.07 -10.73
C ARG A 60 8.01 3.74 -10.41
N ALA A 61 7.79 2.78 -9.53
CA ALA A 61 6.48 2.38 -9.01
C ALA A 61 6.49 2.48 -7.47
N ILE A 62 5.65 3.35 -6.92
CA ILE A 62 5.63 3.67 -5.49
C ILE A 62 4.96 2.53 -4.69
N GLN A 63 3.82 2.05 -5.19
CA GLN A 63 3.00 1.03 -4.53
C GLN A 63 3.69 -0.33 -4.49
N HIS A 64 3.33 -1.14 -3.50
CA HIS A 64 3.74 -2.55 -3.39
C HIS A 64 3.35 -3.35 -4.64
N MET A 65 3.98 -4.53 -4.79
CA MET A 65 3.51 -5.48 -5.78
C MET A 65 2.12 -5.99 -5.40
N ASP A 66 1.33 -6.33 -6.40
CA ASP A 66 0.04 -6.98 -6.24
C ASP A 66 0.23 -8.50 -6.14
N PRO A 67 -0.23 -9.15 -5.05
CA PRO A 67 -0.06 -10.60 -4.85
C PRO A 67 -0.87 -11.48 -5.81
N VAL A 68 -1.99 -11.01 -6.35
CA VAL A 68 -2.86 -11.83 -7.23
C VAL A 68 -2.42 -11.69 -8.69
N LEU A 69 -2.23 -10.45 -9.14
CA LEU A 69 -1.78 -10.11 -10.48
C LEU A 69 -0.27 -10.36 -10.67
N LEU A 70 0.48 -10.54 -9.58
CA LEU A 70 1.93 -10.76 -9.56
C LEU A 70 2.74 -9.70 -10.30
N VAL A 71 2.36 -8.43 -10.10
CA VAL A 71 3.00 -7.28 -10.74
C VAL A 71 3.19 -6.13 -9.78
N ARG A 72 4.26 -5.37 -9.97
CA ARG A 72 4.38 -4.00 -9.44
C ARG A 72 4.21 -3.04 -10.61
N LEU A 73 3.18 -2.18 -10.58
CA LEU A 73 2.87 -1.25 -11.67
C LEU A 73 2.99 0.21 -11.23
N CYS A 74 3.54 1.05 -12.10
CA CYS A 74 3.47 2.50 -11.93
C CYS A 74 2.07 3.01 -12.29
N GLY A 75 1.73 4.23 -11.85
CA GLY A 75 0.40 4.79 -12.10
C GLY A 75 0.00 4.89 -13.58
N LYS A 76 0.97 5.08 -14.49
CA LYS A 76 0.72 5.05 -15.94
C LYS A 76 0.32 3.65 -16.42
N CYS A 77 1.10 2.64 -16.06
CA CYS A 77 0.82 1.25 -16.45
C CYS A 77 -0.49 0.74 -15.87
N LYS A 78 -0.82 1.10 -14.62
CA LYS A 78 -2.12 0.77 -14.01
C LYS A 78 -3.27 1.28 -14.89
N LYS A 79 -3.26 2.57 -15.23
CA LYS A 79 -4.30 3.19 -16.07
C LYS A 79 -4.40 2.61 -17.49
N SER A 80 -3.28 2.16 -18.06
CA SER A 80 -3.27 1.64 -19.43
C SER A 80 -3.54 0.16 -19.56
N GLN A 81 -3.30 -0.63 -18.50
CA GLN A 81 -3.32 -2.10 -18.56
C GLN A 81 -4.43 -2.72 -17.71
N LEU A 82 -4.95 -1.99 -16.72
CA LEU A 82 -5.99 -2.48 -15.85
C LEU A 82 -7.34 -1.88 -16.22
N VAL A 83 -8.38 -2.67 -16.01
CA VAL A 83 -9.78 -2.30 -16.18
C VAL A 83 -10.54 -2.58 -14.89
N ASP A 84 -11.53 -1.75 -14.61
CA ASP A 84 -12.41 -1.89 -13.45
C ASP A 84 -13.53 -2.87 -13.80
N LEU A 85 -13.57 -4.03 -13.15
CA LEU A 85 -14.60 -5.03 -13.39
C LEU A 85 -15.98 -4.57 -12.91
N ALA A 86 -16.07 -3.63 -11.97
CA ALA A 86 -17.36 -3.07 -11.57
C ALA A 86 -18.04 -2.26 -12.69
N ALA A 87 -17.32 -1.97 -13.77
CA ALA A 87 -17.85 -1.35 -14.99
C ALA A 87 -18.15 -2.36 -16.11
N GLU A 88 -17.83 -3.64 -15.91
CA GLU A 88 -17.97 -4.72 -16.89
C GLU A 88 -19.05 -5.71 -16.43
N TYR A 89 -20.26 -5.62 -17.00
CA TYR A 89 -21.41 -6.43 -16.56
C TYR A 89 -21.51 -7.81 -17.22
N ASP A 90 -20.77 -8.03 -18.30
CA ASP A 90 -20.92 -9.22 -19.15
C ASP A 90 -19.97 -10.36 -18.76
N ILE A 91 -19.14 -10.16 -17.74
CA ILE A 91 -18.11 -11.12 -17.35
C ILE A 91 -18.14 -11.37 -15.86
N ASP A 92 -18.19 -12.65 -15.49
CA ASP A 92 -18.04 -13.12 -14.12
C ASP A 92 -16.60 -12.87 -13.64
N GLU A 93 -16.44 -12.18 -12.50
CA GLU A 93 -15.15 -11.87 -11.89
C GLU A 93 -14.32 -13.13 -11.59
N SER A 94 -14.97 -14.28 -11.35
CA SER A 94 -14.31 -15.57 -11.10
C SER A 94 -13.55 -16.13 -12.31
N LEU A 95 -13.76 -15.57 -13.51
CA LEU A 95 -13.09 -16.01 -14.74
C LEU A 95 -11.79 -15.25 -15.02
N VAL A 96 -11.54 -14.15 -14.32
CA VAL A 96 -10.41 -13.25 -14.56
C VAL A 96 -9.55 -13.09 -13.32
N PHE A 97 -8.24 -13.01 -13.50
CA PHE A 97 -7.36 -12.65 -12.39
C PHE A 97 -7.65 -11.21 -11.99
N ASN A 98 -8.21 -11.02 -10.81
CA ASN A 98 -8.64 -9.71 -10.33
C ASN A 98 -8.07 -9.39 -8.94
N SER A 99 -7.88 -8.11 -8.65
CA SER A 99 -7.36 -7.65 -7.36
C SER A 99 -8.13 -6.44 -6.85
N LYS A 100 -8.46 -6.47 -5.56
CA LYS A 100 -9.03 -5.34 -4.81
C LYS A 100 -7.96 -4.46 -4.16
N THR A 101 -6.71 -4.92 -4.10
CA THR A 101 -5.61 -4.21 -3.42
C THR A 101 -4.85 -3.26 -4.34
N ILE A 102 -4.96 -3.43 -5.66
CA ILE A 102 -4.31 -2.55 -6.62
C ILE A 102 -5.05 -1.24 -6.85
N LEU A 103 -4.71 -0.20 -6.09
CA LEU A 103 -5.31 1.12 -6.28
C LEU A 103 -4.69 1.86 -7.50
N PRO A 104 -5.49 2.45 -8.41
CA PRO A 104 -4.99 3.20 -9.57
C PRO A 104 -4.36 4.57 -9.21
N GLY A 105 -4.55 5.05 -7.97
CA GLY A 105 -4.05 6.33 -7.47
C GLY A 105 -3.41 6.24 -6.07
N TYR A 106 -2.65 7.27 -5.69
CA TYR A 106 -2.06 7.42 -4.34
C TYR A 106 -2.92 8.31 -3.41
N ASN A 107 -3.92 9.00 -3.97
CA ASN A 107 -4.78 9.93 -3.24
C ASN A 107 -6.24 9.50 -3.37
N SER A 108 -6.78 8.87 -2.35
CA SER A 108 -8.11 9.25 -1.88
C SER A 108 -8.25 8.83 -0.42
N ASP A 109 -8.43 9.83 0.44
CA ASP A 109 -8.93 9.68 1.82
C ASP A 109 -10.40 9.21 1.85
N PHE A 110 -10.90 8.74 0.70
CA PHE A 110 -12.21 8.18 0.48
C PHE A 110 -11.99 6.82 -0.19
N TYR A 111 -12.33 5.77 0.54
CA TYR A 111 -12.58 4.46 -0.05
C TYR A 111 -13.66 4.64 -1.11
N THR A 112 -13.23 4.57 -2.37
CA THR A 112 -13.90 4.28 -3.65
C THR A 112 -13.30 5.21 -4.72
N ASP A 113 -12.99 4.77 -5.93
CA ASP A 113 -13.94 4.29 -6.93
C ASP A 113 -13.20 3.60 -8.09
N ARG A 114 -13.40 2.36 -8.52
CA ARG A 114 -14.03 1.14 -8.03
C ARG A 114 -13.11 -0.01 -8.49
N GLY A 115 -13.35 -1.21 -7.99
CA GLY A 115 -12.71 -2.46 -8.39
C GLY A 115 -13.71 -3.60 -8.12
N PRO A 116 -13.30 -4.87 -8.29
CA PRO A 116 -11.92 -5.33 -8.49
C PRO A 116 -11.32 -4.99 -9.86
N TRP A 117 -9.99 -4.96 -9.92
CA TRP A 117 -9.25 -4.63 -11.14
C TRP A 117 -8.65 -5.88 -11.77
N CYS A 118 -8.78 -6.05 -13.07
CA CYS A 118 -8.08 -7.11 -13.81
C CYS A 118 -7.27 -6.54 -14.98
N PHE A 119 -6.43 -7.38 -15.58
CA PHE A 119 -5.73 -7.00 -16.81
C PHE A 119 -6.70 -6.96 -17.99
N ASN A 120 -6.59 -5.90 -18.79
CA ASN A 120 -7.34 -5.77 -20.04
C ASN A 120 -7.11 -6.97 -20.98
N GLU A 121 -5.89 -7.49 -21.01
CA GLU A 121 -5.54 -8.67 -21.81
C GLU A 121 -6.25 -9.94 -21.32
N ASP A 122 -6.33 -10.15 -20.01
CA ASP A 122 -7.00 -11.32 -19.43
C ASP A 122 -8.52 -11.24 -19.64
N LEU A 123 -9.10 -10.04 -19.48
CA LEU A 123 -10.51 -9.79 -19.80
C LEU A 123 -10.82 -10.09 -21.26
N ARG A 124 -9.98 -9.62 -22.20
CA ARG A 124 -10.14 -9.91 -23.63
C ARG A 124 -10.07 -11.40 -23.94
N LEU A 125 -9.13 -12.10 -23.32
CA LEU A 125 -8.98 -13.55 -23.50
C LEU A 125 -10.26 -14.29 -23.08
N VAL A 126 -10.81 -13.94 -21.92
CA VAL A 126 -12.05 -14.55 -21.41
C VAL A 126 -13.24 -14.21 -22.32
N LYS A 127 -13.41 -12.94 -22.69
CA LYS A 127 -14.48 -12.51 -23.61
C LYS A 127 -14.43 -13.29 -24.93
N SER A 128 -13.26 -13.31 -25.59
CA SER A 128 -13.10 -14.03 -26.85
C SER A 128 -13.32 -15.53 -26.74
N ALA A 129 -12.99 -16.15 -25.59
CA ALA A 129 -13.27 -17.57 -25.37
C ALA A 129 -14.77 -17.83 -25.24
N LEU A 130 -15.49 -17.00 -24.47
CA LEU A 130 -16.94 -17.13 -24.29
C LEU A 130 -17.69 -16.89 -25.61
N ASP A 131 -17.34 -15.84 -26.35
CA ASP A 131 -17.93 -15.52 -27.66
C ASP A 131 -17.77 -16.70 -28.63
N ALA A 132 -16.58 -17.33 -28.65
CA ALA A 132 -16.33 -18.49 -29.51
C ALA A 132 -17.19 -19.70 -29.12
N PHE A 133 -17.49 -19.92 -27.84
CA PHE A 133 -18.40 -20.99 -27.44
C PHE A 133 -19.85 -20.66 -27.83
N ASP A 134 -20.26 -19.41 -27.69
CA ASP A 134 -21.61 -18.95 -28.05
C ASP A 134 -21.87 -19.06 -29.56
N GLU A 135 -20.88 -18.77 -30.40
CA GLU A 135 -20.97 -18.93 -31.85
C GLU A 135 -21.07 -20.40 -32.29
N ASN A 136 -20.40 -21.32 -31.60
CA ASN A 136 -20.35 -22.74 -31.97
C ASN A 136 -21.44 -23.60 -31.30
N GLY A 137 -22.17 -23.06 -30.32
CA GLY A 137 -23.29 -23.73 -29.65
C GLY A 137 -22.88 -24.95 -28.80
N HIS A 138 -21.65 -24.99 -28.29
CA HIS A 138 -21.11 -26.10 -27.50
C HIS A 138 -21.24 -25.85 -26.01
N GLU A 139 -22.46 -25.93 -25.48
CA GLU A 139 -22.76 -25.53 -24.09
C GLU A 139 -22.03 -26.39 -23.05
N GLU A 140 -21.91 -27.71 -23.25
CA GLU A 140 -21.18 -28.56 -22.32
C GLU A 140 -19.67 -28.26 -22.32
N ALA A 141 -19.11 -27.94 -23.48
CA ALA A 141 -17.69 -27.57 -23.59
C ALA A 141 -17.42 -26.19 -22.98
N LYS A 142 -18.36 -25.24 -23.14
CA LYS A 142 -18.32 -23.93 -22.50
C LYS A 142 -18.30 -24.05 -20.99
N GLN A 143 -19.21 -24.86 -20.44
CA GLN A 143 -19.30 -25.08 -19.00
C GLN A 143 -18.03 -25.73 -18.44
N ALA A 144 -17.50 -26.75 -19.11
CA ALA A 144 -16.24 -27.38 -18.72
C ALA A 144 -15.05 -26.40 -18.76
N TRP A 145 -15.01 -25.50 -19.75
CA TRP A 145 -13.99 -24.45 -19.83
C TRP A 145 -14.13 -23.42 -18.70
N ILE A 146 -15.36 -23.00 -18.38
CA ILE A 146 -15.66 -22.10 -17.26
C ILE A 146 -15.14 -22.69 -15.95
N GLU A 147 -15.47 -23.95 -15.67
CA GLU A 147 -15.03 -24.65 -14.46
C GLU A 147 -13.50 -24.73 -14.37
N GLN A 148 -12.85 -25.16 -15.45
CA GLN A 148 -11.39 -25.20 -15.52
C GLN A 148 -10.77 -23.82 -15.31
N ARG A 149 -11.38 -22.77 -15.87
CA ARG A 149 -10.88 -21.40 -15.76
C ARG A 149 -11.01 -20.88 -14.32
N GLN A 150 -12.14 -21.15 -13.67
CA GLN A 150 -12.36 -20.82 -12.26
C GLN A 150 -11.34 -21.51 -11.36
N GLU A 151 -11.03 -22.79 -11.59
CA GLU A 151 -9.98 -23.48 -10.84
C GLU A 151 -8.62 -22.77 -10.94
N ILE A 152 -8.25 -22.30 -12.14
CA ILE A 152 -7.00 -21.57 -12.37
C ILE A 152 -6.98 -20.22 -11.63
N VAL A 153 -8.10 -19.49 -11.65
CA VAL A 153 -8.23 -18.18 -10.98
C VAL A 153 -8.24 -18.36 -9.46
N ASN A 154 -9.01 -19.30 -8.94
CA ASN A 154 -9.09 -19.61 -7.51
C ASN A 154 -7.73 -20.08 -6.97
N ALA A 155 -7.04 -20.99 -7.67
CA ALA A 155 -5.70 -21.43 -7.26
C ALA A 155 -4.69 -20.27 -7.23
N ARG A 156 -4.86 -19.26 -8.08
CA ARG A 156 -4.03 -18.05 -8.04
C ARG A 156 -4.34 -17.23 -6.79
N GLU A 157 -5.61 -17.00 -6.49
CA GLU A 157 -6.04 -16.23 -5.32
C GLU A 157 -5.59 -16.88 -4.02
N GLU A 158 -5.82 -18.19 -3.86
CA GLU A 158 -5.34 -18.97 -2.72
C GLU A 158 -3.81 -18.88 -2.57
N SER A 159 -3.07 -18.96 -3.68
CA SER A 159 -1.61 -18.83 -3.63
C SER A 159 -1.11 -17.44 -3.22
N ALA A 160 -1.96 -16.41 -3.36
CA ALA A 160 -1.65 -15.03 -3.07
C ALA A 160 -1.97 -14.65 -1.62
N GLU A 161 -2.91 -15.34 -0.97
CA GLU A 161 -3.40 -15.04 0.38
C GLU A 161 -2.27 -14.88 1.43
N PRO A 162 -1.28 -15.79 1.55
CA PRO A 162 -0.20 -15.62 2.53
C PRO A 162 0.64 -14.35 2.31
N LEU A 163 0.74 -13.89 1.06
CA LEU A 163 1.48 -12.67 0.72
C LEU A 163 0.64 -11.41 0.96
N ILE A 164 -0.68 -11.49 0.80
CA ILE A 164 -1.61 -10.43 1.19
C ILE A 164 -1.54 -10.21 2.70
N GLU A 165 -1.66 -11.27 3.49
CA GLU A 165 -1.54 -11.22 4.95
C GLU A 165 -0.19 -10.64 5.38
N TRP A 166 0.91 -11.11 4.79
CA TRP A 166 2.24 -10.57 5.08
C TRP A 166 2.37 -9.07 4.79
N PHE A 167 1.76 -8.56 3.71
CA PHE A 167 1.74 -7.12 3.44
C PHE A 167 0.89 -6.34 4.44
N GLN A 168 -0.23 -6.91 4.89
CA GLN A 168 -1.09 -6.29 5.91
C GLN A 168 -0.36 -6.19 7.26
N ASP A 169 0.32 -7.26 7.67
CA ASP A 169 1.14 -7.28 8.89
C ASP A 169 2.25 -6.23 8.85
N LEU A 170 2.94 -6.10 7.71
CA LEU A 170 3.96 -5.08 7.53
C LEU A 170 3.42 -3.65 7.65
N GLU A 171 2.26 -3.36 7.06
CA GLU A 171 1.66 -2.04 7.18
C GLU A 171 1.16 -1.80 8.61
N ALA A 172 0.56 -2.79 9.26
CA ALA A 172 0.14 -2.72 10.65
C ALA A 172 1.31 -2.46 11.61
N GLU A 173 2.45 -3.14 11.43
CA GLU A 173 3.67 -2.89 12.21
C GLU A 173 4.20 -1.47 11.97
N ARG A 174 4.21 -1.01 10.72
CA ARG A 174 4.61 0.35 10.35
C ARG A 174 3.70 1.40 10.99
N GLU A 175 2.39 1.18 10.97
CA GLU A 175 1.41 2.07 11.58
C GLU A 175 1.54 2.10 13.11
N ALA A 176 1.76 0.95 13.75
CA ALA A 176 2.01 0.85 15.18
C ALA A 176 3.30 1.59 15.57
N GLU A 177 4.39 1.43 14.83
CA GLU A 177 5.63 2.16 15.06
C GLU A 177 5.42 3.69 14.92
N LEU A 178 4.67 4.11 13.90
CA LEU A 178 4.32 5.51 13.70
C LEU A 178 3.46 6.04 14.85
N ASP A 179 2.48 5.29 15.34
CA ASP A 179 1.66 5.70 16.48
C ASP A 179 2.51 5.84 17.75
N LEU A 180 3.37 4.87 18.05
CA LEU A 180 4.31 4.95 19.18
C LEU A 180 5.14 6.23 19.14
N ARG A 181 5.68 6.60 17.97
CA ARG A 181 6.42 7.86 17.78
C ARG A 181 5.54 9.09 18.00
N LYS A 182 4.30 9.09 17.50
CA LYS A 182 3.34 10.20 17.71
C LYS A 182 2.97 10.34 19.20
N GLN A 183 2.75 9.24 19.91
CA GLN A 183 2.42 9.24 21.35
C GLN A 183 3.61 9.70 22.20
N ALA A 184 4.82 9.27 21.87
CA ALA A 184 6.04 9.73 22.53
C ALA A 184 6.19 11.26 22.40
N ARG A 185 5.98 11.80 21.19
CA ARG A 185 5.98 13.25 20.94
C ARG A 185 4.88 13.97 21.73
N LYS A 186 3.65 13.47 21.71
CA LYS A 186 2.51 14.03 22.47
C LYS A 186 2.85 14.14 23.96
N THR A 187 3.43 13.08 24.52
CA THR A 187 3.86 13.01 25.92
C THR A 187 4.95 14.02 26.24
N GLU A 188 5.96 14.15 25.37
CA GLU A 188 7.03 15.13 25.55
C GLU A 188 6.54 16.58 25.50
N ILE A 189 5.65 16.91 24.55
CA ILE A 189 5.02 18.24 24.46
C ILE A 189 4.25 18.57 25.74
N LYS A 190 3.43 17.63 26.23
CA LYS A 190 2.71 17.78 27.50
C LYS A 190 3.66 18.06 28.66
N SER A 191 4.77 17.32 28.75
CA SER A 191 5.78 17.54 29.80
C SER A 191 6.44 18.92 29.70
N ARG A 192 6.82 19.37 28.49
CA ARG A 192 7.41 20.71 28.28
C ARG A 192 6.43 21.83 28.66
N LEU A 193 5.15 21.69 28.33
CA LEU A 193 4.11 22.67 28.70
C LEU A 193 3.85 22.72 30.21
N GLN A 194 3.82 21.57 30.89
CA GLN A 194 3.71 21.53 32.35
C GLN A 194 4.87 22.28 33.02
N LYS A 195 6.11 22.10 32.54
CA LYS A 195 7.28 22.84 33.05
C LYS A 195 7.19 24.36 32.82
N LEU A 196 6.40 24.80 31.84
CA LEU A 196 6.13 26.21 31.56
C LEU A 196 4.94 26.77 32.36
N GLY A 197 4.26 25.94 33.15
CA GLY A 197 3.16 26.35 34.05
C GLY A 197 1.75 26.09 33.50
N TYR A 198 1.59 25.39 32.37
CA TYR A 198 0.26 25.09 31.82
C TYR A 198 -0.41 23.92 32.54
N GLY A 199 -1.70 24.09 32.87
CA GLY A 199 -2.54 23.10 33.52
C GLY A 199 -2.99 21.98 32.58
N LYS A 200 -3.38 20.82 33.14
CA LYS A 200 -3.82 19.66 32.35
C LYS A 200 -5.07 19.93 31.51
N GLN A 201 -5.97 20.77 32.00
CA GLN A 201 -7.20 21.17 31.30
C GLN A 201 -6.91 22.07 30.08
N GLU A 202 -5.75 22.74 30.05
CA GLU A 202 -5.29 23.55 28.91
C GLU A 202 -4.55 22.71 27.85
N MET A 203 -4.42 21.39 28.06
CA MET A 203 -3.69 20.46 27.20
C MET A 203 -4.60 19.39 26.58
N ASP A 204 -5.84 19.76 26.27
CA ASP A 204 -6.75 18.95 25.46
C ASP A 204 -6.49 19.19 23.97
N PHE A 205 -5.59 18.38 23.40
CA PHE A 205 -5.22 18.45 21.99
C PHE A 205 -6.18 17.70 21.06
N GLU A 206 -7.16 16.97 21.59
CA GLU A 206 -8.10 16.17 20.80
C GLU A 206 -9.23 17.05 20.25
N ASN A 207 -9.62 18.09 20.99
CA ASN A 207 -10.63 19.07 20.55
C ASN A 207 -10.04 20.32 19.87
N TRP A 208 -8.72 20.44 19.78
CA TRP A 208 -8.06 21.62 19.21
C TRP A 208 -7.69 21.41 17.74
N GLY A 209 -8.65 21.60 16.82
CA GLY A 209 -8.51 21.45 15.35
C GLY A 209 -7.07 21.48 14.79
N GLY A 210 -6.56 22.64 14.38
CA GLY A 210 -5.22 22.77 13.76
C GLY A 210 -4.00 22.38 14.63
N TRP A 211 -4.23 21.95 15.87
CA TRP A 211 -3.19 21.47 16.79
C TRP A 211 -2.97 19.96 16.72
N PHE A 212 -4.00 19.19 16.39
CA PHE A 212 -3.91 17.73 16.32
C PHE A 212 -2.73 17.31 15.43
N SER A 213 -2.61 17.87 14.21
CA SER A 213 -1.53 17.55 13.28
C SER A 213 -0.12 17.99 13.71
N ARG A 214 0.00 18.97 14.62
CA ARG A 214 1.28 19.49 15.13
C ARG A 214 1.80 18.68 16.32
N VAL A 215 0.87 18.15 17.13
CA VAL A 215 1.15 17.34 18.31
C VAL A 215 1.26 15.86 17.93
N TYR A 216 0.29 15.37 17.18
CA TYR A 216 0.19 13.99 16.71
C TYR A 216 0.95 13.81 15.40
N ASN A 217 2.28 13.90 15.48
CA ASN A 217 3.22 13.77 14.35
C ASN A 217 4.39 12.86 14.74
N ALA A 218 4.85 12.00 13.83
CA ALA A 218 5.94 11.05 14.09
C ALA A 218 7.36 11.67 14.01
N SER A 219 7.49 12.93 13.62
CA SER A 219 8.78 13.62 13.51
C SER A 219 9.39 13.85 14.89
N PRO A 220 10.72 13.69 15.07
CA PRO A 220 11.39 14.02 16.32
C PRO A 220 11.20 15.49 16.73
N LEU A 221 11.18 15.76 18.04
CA LEU A 221 11.31 17.12 18.56
C LEU A 221 12.79 17.49 18.53
N THR A 222 13.19 18.33 17.57
CA THR A 222 14.55 18.87 17.55
C THR A 222 14.55 20.29 18.09
N ASP A 223 15.49 20.60 18.97
CA ASP A 223 15.62 21.96 19.54
C ASP A 223 16.17 22.98 18.52
N LYS A 224 16.57 22.54 17.32
CA LYS A 224 17.19 23.40 16.27
C LYS A 224 16.56 23.32 14.87
N GLY A 225 15.42 22.65 14.68
CA GLY A 225 14.81 22.55 13.36
C GLY A 225 13.33 22.25 13.41
N LYS A 226 12.49 23.25 13.12
CA LYS A 226 11.01 23.11 13.08
C LYS A 226 10.37 22.44 14.32
N GLY A 227 11.10 22.37 15.45
CA GLY A 227 10.59 22.05 16.77
C GLY A 227 10.41 23.35 17.53
N TYR A 228 9.19 23.59 18.02
CA TYR A 228 8.78 24.87 18.57
C TYR A 228 9.71 25.32 19.71
N SER A 229 10.29 26.51 19.59
CA SER A 229 10.99 27.17 20.70
C SER A 229 10.03 27.42 21.87
N PRO A 230 10.52 27.57 23.12
CA PRO A 230 9.68 27.92 24.27
C PRO A 230 8.82 29.17 24.05
N LEU A 231 9.30 30.12 23.24
CA LEU A 231 8.56 31.32 22.82
C LEU A 231 7.43 30.98 21.85
N GLN A 232 7.66 30.09 20.89
CA GLN A 232 6.61 29.62 20.00
C GLN A 232 5.57 28.79 20.75
N LEU A 233 5.99 27.93 21.69
CA LEU A 233 5.05 27.21 22.58
C LEU A 233 4.18 28.18 23.40
N LYS A 234 4.76 29.28 23.91
CA LYS A 234 4.05 30.36 24.64
C LYS A 234 3.12 31.21 23.76
N GLU A 235 3.57 31.64 22.58
CA GLU A 235 2.76 32.40 21.63
C GLU A 235 1.60 31.56 21.07
N MET A 236 1.83 30.26 20.90
CA MET A 236 0.82 29.34 20.40
C MET A 236 -0.25 29.07 21.46
N THR A 237 0.11 28.84 22.72
CA THR A 237 -0.87 28.69 23.83
C THR A 237 -1.68 29.96 24.07
N LYS A 238 -1.09 31.16 23.94
CA LYS A 238 -1.85 32.43 23.96
C LYS A 238 -2.95 32.49 22.90
N LYS A 239 -2.67 32.03 21.67
CA LYS A 239 -3.67 32.00 20.57
C LYS A 239 -4.78 30.97 20.82
N ALA A 240 -4.48 29.85 21.48
CA ALA A 240 -5.47 28.84 21.86
C ALA A 240 -6.40 29.35 22.97
N HIS A 241 -5.85 29.98 24.01
CA HIS A 241 -6.63 30.60 25.09
C HIS A 241 -7.62 31.63 24.55
N HIS A 242 -7.17 32.50 23.64
CA HIS A 242 -8.01 33.53 23.04
C HIS A 242 -9.11 32.97 22.11
N SER A 243 -8.89 31.78 21.53
CA SER A 243 -9.91 31.09 20.73
C SER A 243 -10.96 30.42 21.62
N LEU A 244 -10.57 29.85 22.76
CA LEU A 244 -11.47 29.27 23.75
C LEU A 244 -12.34 30.34 24.43
N GLU A 245 -11.77 31.52 24.76
CA GLU A 245 -12.52 32.67 25.26
C GLU A 245 -13.58 33.15 24.26
N ARG A 246 -13.25 33.19 22.97
CA ARG A 246 -14.21 33.58 21.91
C ARG A 246 -15.33 32.55 21.72
N ILE A 247 -15.04 31.26 21.89
CA ILE A 247 -16.05 30.19 21.80
C ILE A 247 -16.95 30.24 23.04
N ALA A 248 -16.38 30.40 24.24
CA ALA A 248 -17.13 30.57 25.48
C ALA A 248 -18.03 31.82 25.46
N ALA A 249 -17.54 32.95 24.95
CA ALA A 249 -18.31 34.18 24.81
C ALA A 249 -19.49 34.05 23.83
N ARG A 250 -19.34 33.28 22.75
CA ARG A 250 -20.44 32.99 21.81
C ARG A 250 -21.49 32.05 22.38
N SER A 251 -21.10 31.12 23.26
CA SER A 251 -22.04 30.22 23.94
C SER A 251 -22.87 30.92 25.01
N THR A 252 -22.37 32.03 25.58
CA THR A 252 -23.13 32.86 26.53
C THR A 252 -24.09 33.86 25.87
N GLU A 253 -23.93 34.16 24.58
CA GLU A 253 -24.85 35.06 23.84
C GLU A 253 -26.08 34.33 23.25
N ILE A 254 -26.12 33.00 23.31
CA ILE A 254 -27.20 32.17 22.74
C ILE A 254 -28.18 31.65 23.83
N ASN A 255 -27.94 31.98 25.11
CA ASN A 255 -28.86 31.71 26.23
C ASN A 255 -29.56 32.97 26.71
#